data_AF-A0A2T0MET4-F1
#
_entry.id   AF-A0A2T0MET4-F1
#
_cell.length_a   1.000
_cell.length_b   1.000
_cell.length_c   1.000
_cell.angle_alpha   90.00
_cell.angle_beta   90.00
_cell.angle_gamma   90.00
#
_symmetry.space_group_name_H-M   'P 1'
#
loop_
_entity.id
_entity.type
_entity.pdbx_description
1 polymer ?
#
loop_
_entity_poly.entity_id
_entity_poly.type
_entity_poly.pdbx_seq_one_letter_code
_entity_poly.pdbx_strand_id
1 'polypeptide(L)' 'MKISVMSLVAFTTLVLVTLVIMASMNFPFSWVFYVTIFGQGLVVFLVYRVLTEDYHTEKTFEHFYEDYPMDQE' A
#
# COMPACT_ATOMS: atom_id res chain seq x y z
N MET A 1 -12.70 9.09 11.45
CA MET A 1 -11.72 8.00 11.62
C MET A 1 -10.41 8.45 11.01
N LYS A 2 -9.28 8.36 11.74
CA LYS A 2 -7.95 8.59 11.15
C LYS A 2 -7.77 7.51 10.07
N ILE A 3 -7.52 7.89 8.82
CA ILE A 3 -7.20 6.91 7.78
C ILE A 3 -5.87 6.29 8.21
N SER A 4 -5.89 5.01 8.59
CA SER A 4 -4.66 4.29 8.93
C SER A 4 -3.78 4.20 7.68
N VAL A 5 -2.46 4.28 7.87
CA VAL A 5 -1.48 3.98 6.82
C VAL A 5 -1.80 2.65 6.12
N MET A 6 -2.26 1.65 6.87
CA MET A 6 -2.65 0.35 6.30
C MET A 6 -3.85 0.45 5.36
N SER A 7 -4.84 1.31 5.66
CA SER A 7 -5.95 1.57 4.74
C SER A 7 -5.47 2.27 3.47
N LEU A 8 -4.49 3.17 3.59
CA LEU A 8 -3.88 3.85 2.44
C LEU A 8 -3.09 2.87 1.56
N VAL A 9 -2.38 1.91 2.17
CA VAL A 9 -1.71 0.81 1.46
C VAL A 9 -2.72 -0.01 0.68
N ALA A 10 -3.78 -0.49 1.32
CA ALA A 10 -4.82 -1.29 0.66
C ALA A 10 -5.45 -0.54 -0.53
N PHE A 11 -5.74 0.76 -0.36
CA PHE A 11 -6.27 1.60 -1.42
C PHE A 11 -5.29 1.76 -2.59
N THR A 12 -4.01 2.06 -2.31
CA THR A 12 -2.98 2.23 -3.35
C THR A 12 -2.76 0.94 -4.12
N THR A 13 -2.79 -0.21 -3.44
CA THR A 13 -2.71 -1.54 -4.08
C THR A 13 -3.93 -1.83 -4.96
N LEU A 14 -5.14 -1.46 -4.53
CA LEU A 14 -6.34 -1.61 -5.35
C LEU A 14 -6.25 -0.79 -6.65
N VAL A 15 -5.74 0.44 -6.56
CA VAL A 15 -5.49 1.28 -7.75
C VAL A 15 -4.48 0.60 -8.69
N LEU A 16 -3.39 0.05 -8.15
CA LEU A 16 -2.40 -0.69 -8.95
C LEU A 16 -3.02 -1.89 -9.66
N VAL A 17 -3.79 -2.72 -8.95
CA VAL A 17 -4.48 -3.89 -9.54
C VAL A 17 -5.44 -3.45 -10.65
N THR A 18 -6.18 -2.36 -10.43
CA THR A 18 -7.09 -1.79 -11.44
C THR A 18 -6.32 -1.37 -12.68
N LEU A 19 -5.17 -0.72 -12.52
CA LEU A 19 -4.30 -0.30 -13.63
C LEU A 19 -3.79 -1.51 -14.42
N VAL A 20 -3.37 -2.59 -13.74
CA VAL A 20 -2.98 -3.85 -14.39
C VAL A 20 -4.13 -4.43 -15.21
N ILE A 21 -5.35 -4.46 -14.66
CA ILE A 21 -6.55 -4.93 -15.38
C ILE A 21 -6.80 -4.05 -16.62
N MET A 22 -6.83 -2.73 -16.47
CA MET A 22 -7.04 -1.79 -17.59
C MET A 22 -6.01 -1.99 -18.70
N ALA A 23 -4.72 -2.11 -18.35
CA ALA A 23 -3.65 -2.36 -19.30
C ALA A 23 -3.80 -3.72 -20.00
N SER A 24 -4.16 -4.77 -19.25
CA SER A 24 -4.37 -6.12 -19.80
C SER A 24 -5.58 -6.23 -20.73
N MET A 25 -6.62 -5.42 -20.49
CA MET A 25 -7.84 -5.36 -21.30
C MET A 25 -7.74 -4.37 -22.47
N ASN A 26 -6.55 -3.81 -22.70
CA ASN A 26 -6.28 -2.84 -23.77
C ASN A 26 -7.20 -1.60 -23.71
N PHE A 27 -7.42 -1.07 -22.50
CA PHE A 27 -8.15 0.19 -22.33
C PHE A 27 -7.41 1.35 -23.03
N PRO A 28 -8.11 2.45 -23.38
CA PRO A 28 -7.49 3.58 -24.04
C PRO A 28 -6.30 4.11 -23.24
N PHE A 29 -5.18 4.33 -23.93
CA PHE A 29 -3.91 4.75 -23.32
C PHE A 29 -4.07 5.98 -22.42
N SER A 30 -4.86 6.98 -22.85
CA SER A 30 -5.09 8.19 -22.05
C SER A 30 -5.62 7.89 -20.64
N TRP A 31 -6.56 6.95 -20.51
CA TRP A 31 -7.10 6.54 -19.21
C TRP A 31 -6.04 5.85 -18.36
N VAL A 32 -5.31 4.90 -18.94
CA VAL A 32 -4.22 4.19 -18.26
C VAL A 32 -3.15 5.18 -17.79
N PHE A 33 -2.78 6.14 -18.64
CA PHE A 33 -1.78 7.17 -18.35
C PHE A 33 -2.17 8.06 -17.18
N TYR A 34 -3.38 8.64 -17.18
CA TYR A 34 -3.81 9.52 -16.09
C TYR A 34 -3.94 8.77 -14.76
N VAL A 35 -4.45 7.54 -14.78
CA VAL A 35 -4.53 6.69 -13.58
C VAL A 35 -3.13 6.31 -13.09
N THR A 36 -2.16 6.12 -13.99
CA THR A 36 -0.76 5.87 -13.62
C THR A 36 -0.15 7.07 -12.89
N ILE A 37 -0.30 8.29 -13.43
CA ILE A 37 0.20 9.50 -12.78
C ILE A 37 -0.46 9.70 -11.41
N PHE A 38 -1.77 9.50 -11.33
CA PHE A 38 -2.50 9.55 -10.06
C PHE A 38 -1.97 8.50 -9.06
N GLY A 39 -1.77 7.27 -9.50
CA GLY A 39 -1.20 6.19 -8.70
C GLY A 39 0.21 6.50 -8.19
N GLN A 40 1.07 7.09 -9.02
CA GLN A 40 2.39 7.55 -8.57
C GLN A 40 2.29 8.63 -7.49
N GLY A 41 1.37 9.58 -7.65
CA GLY A 41 1.06 10.56 -6.61
C GLY A 41 0.61 9.92 -5.29
N LEU A 42 -0.24 8.89 -5.36
CA LEU A 42 -0.64 8.12 -4.18
C LEU A 42 0.54 7.41 -3.51
N VAL A 43 1.47 6.84 -4.27
CA VAL A 43 2.67 6.20 -3.71
C VAL A 43 3.54 7.22 -2.97
N VAL A 44 3.79 8.39 -3.55
CA VAL A 44 4.54 9.46 -2.89
C VAL A 44 3.84 9.90 -1.60
N PHE A 45 2.52 10.08 -1.64
CA PHE A 45 1.73 10.43 -0.47
C PHE A 45 1.76 9.33 0.60
N LEU A 46 1.67 8.06 0.19
CA LEU A 46 1.77 6.91 1.09
C LEU A 46 3.12 6.84 1.79
N VAL A 47 4.23 7.02 1.07
CA VAL A 47 5.57 7.05 1.66
C VAL A 47 5.69 8.20 2.66
N TYR A 48 5.23 9.40 2.28
CA TYR A 48 5.20 10.54 3.21
C TYR A 48 4.42 10.22 4.48
N ARG A 49 3.23 9.60 4.35
CA ARG A 49 2.41 9.20 5.50
C ARG A 49 3.09 8.14 6.35
N VAL A 50 3.69 7.12 5.77
CA VAL A 50 4.46 6.09 6.50
C VAL A 50 5.59 6.73 7.32
N LEU A 51 6.31 7.70 6.74
CA LEU A 51 7.44 8.34 7.41
C LEU A 51 7.06 9.37 8.48
N THR A 52 5.86 9.94 8.39
CA THR A 52 5.41 11.02 9.29
C THR A 52 4.35 10.60 10.29
N GLU A 53 3.74 9.42 10.10
CA GLU A 53 2.77 8.87 11.04
C GLU A 53 3.51 8.27 12.22
N ASP A 54 3.18 8.77 13.42
CA ASP A 54 3.70 8.24 14.68
C ASP A 54 3.03 6.88 14.96
N TYR A 55 3.60 5.84 14.37
CA TYR A 55 3.11 4.47 14.47
C TYR A 55 3.79 3.76 15.63
N HIS A 56 3.01 3.47 16.67
CA HIS A 56 3.44 2.62 17.77
C HIS A 56 2.85 1.22 17.60
N THR A 57 3.72 0.22 17.64
CA THR A 57 3.35 -1.19 17.70
C THR A 57 4.04 -1.84 18.89
N GLU A 58 3.35 -2.75 19.57
CA GLU A 58 3.94 -3.58 20.62
C GLU A 58 4.75 -4.74 20.02
N LYS A 59 4.66 -4.96 18.70
CA LYS A 59 5.38 -6.02 17.99
C LYS A 59 6.82 -5.60 17.72
N THR A 60 7.76 -6.34 18.27
CA THR A 60 9.20 -6.19 18.01
C THR A 60 9.66 -7.18 16.96
N PHE A 61 10.83 -6.92 16.36
CA PHE A 61 11.49 -7.85 15.43
C PHE A 61 11.85 -9.20 16.07
N GLU A 62 11.85 -9.28 17.40
CA GLU A 62 12.09 -10.51 18.16
C GLU A 62 10.97 -11.55 17.96
N HIS A 63 9.77 -11.12 17.54
CA HIS A 63 8.68 -12.01 17.14
C HIS A 63 8.67 -12.37 15.65
N PHE A 64 9.79 -12.11 14.95
CA PHE A 64 10.07 -12.48 13.55
C PHE A 64 8.84 -12.44 12.62
N TYR A 65 8.17 -11.28 12.58
CA TYR A 65 7.02 -11.03 11.71
C TYR A 65 5.86 -12.03 11.84
N GLU A 66 5.73 -12.77 12.95
CA GLU A 66 4.71 -13.82 13.14
C GLU A 66 4.67 -14.89 12.01
N ASP A 67 5.71 -14.98 11.17
CA ASP A 67 5.72 -15.90 10.02
C ASP A 67 6.05 -17.36 10.44
N TYR A 68 6.50 -17.54 11.68
CA TYR A 68 6.81 -18.85 12.27
C TYR A 68 6.39 -18.88 13.74
N PRO A 69 5.64 -19.91 14.21
CA PRO A 69 5.36 -20.06 15.63
C PRO A 69 6.67 -20.36 16.36
N MET A 70 7.17 -19.38 17.12
CA MET A 70 8.15 -19.67 18.16
C MET A 70 7.36 -20.10 19.39
N ASP A 71 7.43 -21.39 19.71
CA ASP A 71 7.05 -21.87 21.03
C ASP A 71 7.90 -21.11 22.05
N GLN A 72 7.25 -20.29 22.87
CA GLN A 72 7.88 -19.66 24.02
C GLN A 72 7.87 -20.70 25.15
N GLU A 73 9.04 -21.26 25.46
CA GLU A 73 9.27 -22.02 26.70
C GLU A 73 9.16 -21.11 27.94
#